data_AF-W2SMK0-F1
#
_entry.id   AF-W2SMK0-F1
#
_cell.length_a   1.000
_cell.length_b   1.000
_cell.length_c   1.000
_cell.angle_alpha   90.00
_cell.angle_beta   90.00
_cell.angle_gamma   90.00
#
_symmetry.space_group_name_H-M   'P 1'
#
loop_
_entity.id
_entity.type
_entity.pdbx_description
1 polymer ?
#
loop_
_entity_poly.entity_id
_entity_poly.type
_entity_poly.pdbx_seq_one_letter_code
_entity_poly.pdbx_strand_id
1 'polypeptide(L)'
;MAFSLRTAAPFAVLLIACFAAVPTSAMSDADVKKHTMASLATVPVDKDHHGKEFYKYFLTNHPENRKYFKGAENFNANDIQNSERFDKQGEIFLLSVHLLANLYDNEPVFRAFCRDNIRRHTTKGIEPSMWKKIWGIWTGFLETKGALSADQKAAWEALGTRFNEESQAQLTKLGLPHA
;
A
#
# COMPACT_ATOMS: atom_id res chain seq x y z
N MET A 1 -61.85 9.54 47.77
CA MET A 1 -61.56 10.20 46.48
C MET A 1 -60.07 10.08 46.22
N ALA A 2 -59.69 9.43 45.13
CA ALA A 2 -58.31 9.18 44.70
C ALA A 2 -57.78 10.31 43.79
N PHE A 3 -56.52 10.15 43.35
CA PHE A 3 -55.66 10.98 42.46
C PHE A 3 -54.84 12.06 43.18
N SER A 4 -53.56 12.29 42.90
CA SER A 4 -52.57 11.67 41.99
C SER A 4 -51.19 12.21 42.38
N LEU A 5 -50.15 11.38 42.31
CA LEU A 5 -48.76 11.82 42.39
C LEU A 5 -48.45 12.80 41.25
N ARG A 6 -47.66 13.84 41.55
CA ARG A 6 -46.80 14.53 40.58
C ARG A 6 -45.37 14.48 41.08
N THR A 7 -44.60 13.66 40.39
CA THR A 7 -43.13 13.53 40.40
C THR A 7 -42.45 14.66 39.61
N ALA A 8 -41.13 14.75 39.81
CA ALA A 8 -40.06 15.37 39.00
C ALA A 8 -39.48 16.66 39.63
N ALA A 9 -38.16 16.83 39.81
CA ALA A 9 -37.00 16.09 39.32
C ALA A 9 -35.76 16.35 40.21
N PRO A 10 -34.82 15.39 40.36
CA PRO A 10 -33.46 15.70 40.75
C PRO A 10 -32.65 16.16 39.52
N PHE A 11 -31.83 17.17 39.72
CA PHE A 11 -30.85 17.69 38.76
C PHE A 11 -29.95 16.55 38.23
N ALA A 12 -30.17 16.14 36.98
CA ALA A 12 -29.22 15.32 36.24
C ALA A 12 -28.27 16.25 35.48
N VAL A 13 -27.05 16.43 36.00
CA VAL A 13 -25.94 17.08 35.28
C VAL A 13 -25.50 16.11 34.17
N LEU A 14 -25.92 16.38 32.94
CA LEU A 14 -25.44 15.69 31.75
C LEU A 14 -24.14 16.39 31.28
N LEU A 15 -22.99 15.85 31.68
CA LEU A 15 -21.70 16.17 31.08
C LEU A 15 -21.67 15.58 29.67
N ILE A 16 -22.08 16.37 28.68
CA ILE A 16 -21.81 16.07 27.27
C ILE A 16 -20.33 16.37 27.02
N ALA A 17 -19.49 15.35 27.13
CA ALA A 17 -18.14 15.38 26.58
C ALA A 17 -18.25 15.34 25.04
N CYS A 18 -18.31 16.50 24.41
CA CYS A 18 -18.08 16.63 22.98
C CYS A 18 -16.61 16.28 22.70
N PHE A 19 -16.33 15.01 22.41
CA PHE A 19 -15.11 14.64 21.70
C PHE A 19 -15.24 15.20 20.28
N ALA A 20 -14.71 16.41 20.07
CA ALA A 20 -14.40 16.87 18.72
C ALA A 20 -13.36 15.91 18.17
N ALA A 21 -13.76 15.05 17.22
CA ALA A 21 -12.81 14.35 16.38
C ALA A 21 -11.98 15.42 15.68
N VAL A 22 -10.73 15.61 16.12
CA VAL A 22 -9.78 16.47 15.42
C VAL A 22 -9.60 15.83 14.05
N PRO A 23 -10.00 16.47 12.94
CA PRO A 23 -9.67 15.95 11.63
C PRO A 23 -8.15 16.01 11.53
N THR A 24 -7.49 14.85 11.56
CA THR A 24 -6.10 14.75 11.12
C THR A 24 -6.11 15.26 9.69
N SER A 25 -5.59 16.47 9.46
CA SER A 25 -5.45 17.00 8.11
C SER A 25 -4.70 15.97 7.29
N ALA A 26 -5.30 15.50 6.19
CA ALA A 26 -4.64 14.55 5.31
C ALA A 26 -3.25 15.09 4.92
N MET A 27 -2.23 14.23 4.97
CA MET A 27 -0.86 14.59 4.63
C MET A 27 -0.81 15.20 3.22
N SER A 28 -0.07 16.31 3.05
CA SER A 28 0.06 16.95 1.75
C SER A 28 0.77 16.02 0.76
N ASP A 29 0.53 16.17 -0.54
CA ASP A 29 1.19 15.33 -1.55
C ASP A 29 2.72 15.47 -1.53
N ALA A 30 3.21 16.68 -1.25
CA ALA A 30 4.64 16.93 -1.06
C ALA A 30 5.20 16.17 0.15
N ASP A 31 4.45 16.11 1.26
CA ASP A 31 4.85 15.35 2.44
C ASP A 31 4.78 13.84 2.19
N VAL A 32 3.76 13.34 1.48
CA VAL A 32 3.69 11.91 1.12
C VAL A 32 4.91 11.52 0.29
N LYS A 33 5.27 12.29 -0.74
CA LYS A 33 6.50 12.10 -1.50
C LYS A 33 7.74 12.14 -0.61
N LYS A 34 7.88 13.19 0.20
CA LYS A 34 9.02 13.36 1.11
C LYS A 34 9.22 12.15 2.01
N HIS A 35 8.17 11.69 2.68
CA HIS A 35 8.25 10.59 3.64
C HIS A 35 8.46 9.23 2.97
N THR A 36 7.76 8.93 1.87
CA THR A 36 8.01 7.70 1.10
C THR A 36 9.43 7.67 0.54
N MET A 37 9.90 8.75 -0.09
CA MET A 37 11.27 8.86 -0.59
C MET A 37 12.33 8.72 0.50
N ALA A 38 12.13 9.34 1.67
CA ALA A 38 13.04 9.19 2.79
C ALA A 38 13.14 7.73 3.26
N SER A 39 12.02 6.98 3.25
CA SER A 39 12.04 5.56 3.61
C SER A 39 12.76 4.67 2.59
N LEU A 40 12.81 5.09 1.31
CA LEU A 40 13.48 4.35 0.24
C LEU A 40 15.00 4.46 0.28
N ALA A 41 15.57 5.36 1.10
CA ALA A 41 17.02 5.48 1.26
C ALA A 41 17.69 4.20 1.80
N THR A 42 16.93 3.30 2.45
CA THR A 42 17.41 1.99 2.94
C THR A 42 17.40 0.91 1.86
N VAL A 43 16.72 1.14 0.73
CA VAL A 43 16.61 0.20 -0.39
C VAL A 43 16.83 0.91 -1.73
N PRO A 44 17.99 1.57 -1.93
CA PRO A 44 18.26 2.31 -3.16
C PRO A 44 18.20 1.42 -4.41
N VAL A 45 17.80 2.01 -5.54
CA VAL A 45 17.86 1.35 -6.85
C VAL A 45 19.29 0.95 -7.21
N ASP A 46 19.43 -0.14 -7.98
CA ASP A 46 20.68 -0.64 -8.55
C ASP A 46 21.80 -0.93 -7.52
N LYS A 47 21.42 -1.18 -6.27
CA LYS A 47 22.33 -1.57 -5.19
C LYS A 47 21.81 -2.80 -4.44
N ASP A 48 22.75 -3.65 -4.04
CA ASP A 48 22.57 -4.77 -3.11
C ASP A 48 21.39 -5.72 -3.40
N HIS A 49 20.92 -5.73 -4.66
CA HIS A 49 19.80 -6.54 -5.13
C HIS A 49 18.52 -6.45 -4.28
N HIS A 50 18.23 -5.27 -3.69
CA HIS A 50 17.09 -5.09 -2.79
C HIS A 50 15.73 -5.50 -3.40
N GLY A 51 15.57 -5.35 -4.70
CA GLY A 51 14.38 -5.81 -5.41
C GLY A 51 14.20 -7.34 -5.37
N LYS A 52 15.29 -8.10 -5.47
CA LYS A 52 15.26 -9.57 -5.32
C LYS A 52 15.00 -9.98 -3.88
N GLU A 53 15.58 -9.25 -2.92
CA GLU A 53 15.28 -9.45 -1.50
C GLU A 53 13.80 -9.23 -1.18
N PHE A 54 13.17 -8.24 -1.82
CA PHE A 54 11.71 -8.05 -1.73
C PHE A 54 10.96 -9.29 -2.22
N TYR A 55 11.30 -9.85 -3.40
CA TYR A 55 10.63 -11.06 -3.88
C TYR A 55 10.84 -12.27 -2.96
N LYS A 56 12.04 -12.40 -2.38
CA LYS A 56 12.32 -13.42 -1.37
C LYS A 56 11.43 -13.23 -0.14
N TYR A 57 11.32 -12.02 0.38
CA TYR A 57 10.42 -11.69 1.49
C TYR A 57 8.95 -11.98 1.13
N PHE A 58 8.49 -11.43 0.01
CA PHE A 58 7.11 -11.50 -0.46
C PHE A 58 6.66 -12.95 -0.63
N LEU A 59 7.39 -13.75 -1.40
CA LEU A 59 6.99 -15.13 -1.71
C LEU A 59 7.30 -16.12 -0.58
N THR A 60 8.08 -15.72 0.43
CA THR A 60 8.27 -16.52 1.66
C THR A 60 7.13 -16.29 2.65
N ASN A 61 6.75 -15.03 2.88
CA ASN A 61 5.71 -14.67 3.86
C ASN A 61 4.29 -14.74 3.28
N HIS A 62 4.16 -14.69 1.95
CA HIS A 62 2.89 -14.75 1.23
C HIS A 62 2.94 -15.76 0.08
N PRO A 63 3.15 -17.07 0.39
CA PRO A 63 3.37 -18.11 -0.61
C PRO A 63 2.20 -18.32 -1.57
N GLU A 64 0.97 -17.94 -1.19
CA GLU A 64 -0.21 -18.00 -2.05
C GLU A 64 -0.07 -17.15 -3.32
N ASN A 65 0.82 -16.14 -3.30
CA ASN A 65 1.07 -15.26 -4.44
C ASN A 65 2.01 -15.86 -5.48
N ARG A 66 2.66 -16.99 -5.19
CA ARG A 66 3.49 -17.72 -6.17
C ARG A 66 2.69 -18.14 -7.41
N LYS A 67 1.36 -18.28 -7.29
CA LYS A 67 0.44 -18.60 -8.39
C LYS A 67 0.52 -17.64 -9.60
N TYR A 68 0.96 -16.40 -9.36
CA TYR A 68 1.14 -15.39 -10.42
C TYR A 68 2.48 -15.50 -11.15
N PHE A 69 3.43 -16.29 -10.64
CA PHE A 69 4.79 -16.39 -11.17
C PHE A 69 4.97 -17.71 -11.90
N LYS A 70 4.47 -17.78 -13.14
CA LYS A 70 4.52 -19.00 -13.97
C LYS A 70 5.91 -19.58 -14.09
N GLY A 71 6.07 -20.88 -13.83
CA GLY A 71 7.34 -21.60 -13.78
C GLY A 71 8.13 -21.43 -12.47
N ALA A 72 7.61 -20.66 -11.51
CA ALA A 72 8.22 -20.44 -10.21
C ALA A 72 7.22 -20.66 -9.05
N GLU A 73 6.12 -21.38 -9.30
CA GLU A 73 5.04 -21.60 -8.34
C GLU A 73 5.52 -22.31 -7.06
N ASN A 74 6.56 -23.15 -7.18
CA ASN A 74 7.11 -23.95 -6.09
C ASN A 74 8.45 -23.42 -5.55
N PHE A 75 8.90 -22.24 -6.00
CA PHE A 75 10.18 -21.69 -5.57
C PHE A 75 10.15 -21.40 -4.05
N ASN A 76 11.21 -21.82 -3.37
CA ASN A 76 11.50 -21.44 -2.00
C ASN A 76 12.43 -20.20 -1.96
N ALA A 77 12.77 -19.74 -0.75
CA ALA A 77 13.63 -18.58 -0.55
C ALA A 77 15.03 -18.71 -1.20
N ASN A 78 15.60 -19.92 -1.21
CA ASN A 78 16.89 -20.20 -1.83
C ASN A 78 16.80 -20.19 -3.37
N ASP A 79 15.72 -20.73 -3.93
CA ASP A 79 15.50 -20.70 -5.39
C ASP A 79 15.36 -19.25 -5.89
N ILE A 80 14.66 -18.40 -5.13
CA ILE A 80 14.51 -16.97 -5.46
C ILE A 80 15.85 -16.24 -5.36
N GLN A 81 16.61 -16.48 -4.28
CA GLN A 81 17.91 -15.83 -4.06
C GLN A 81 18.89 -16.06 -5.23
N ASN A 82 18.84 -17.26 -5.82
CA ASN A 82 19.76 -17.70 -6.86
C ASN A 82 19.17 -17.57 -8.28
N SER A 83 18.04 -16.86 -8.44
CA SER A 83 17.34 -16.73 -9.72
C SER A 83 17.63 -15.40 -10.42
N GLU A 84 18.23 -15.47 -11.62
CA GLU A 84 18.44 -14.31 -12.50
C GLU A 84 17.10 -13.65 -12.90
N ARG A 85 16.02 -14.44 -13.02
CA ARG A 85 14.67 -13.91 -13.28
C ARG A 85 14.24 -12.94 -12.18
N PHE A 86 14.44 -13.30 -10.92
CA PHE A 86 14.05 -12.46 -9.79
C PHE A 86 15.02 -11.31 -9.55
N ASP A 87 16.24 -11.39 -10.08
CA ASP A 87 17.14 -10.25 -10.17
C ASP A 87 16.56 -9.15 -11.06
N LYS A 88 16.32 -9.47 -12.34
CA LYS A 88 15.76 -8.53 -13.32
C LYS A 88 14.38 -8.03 -12.92
N GLN A 89 13.51 -8.94 -12.46
CA GLN A 89 12.16 -8.59 -12.04
C GLN A 89 12.17 -7.74 -10.76
N GLY A 90 13.14 -7.98 -9.87
CA GLY A 90 13.41 -7.20 -8.66
C GLY A 90 13.76 -5.76 -8.98
N GLU A 91 14.73 -5.54 -9.88
CA GLU A 91 15.15 -4.20 -10.32
C GLU A 91 13.98 -3.40 -10.90
N ILE A 92 13.23 -4.00 -11.82
CA ILE A 92 12.07 -3.34 -12.46
C ILE A 92 10.99 -2.98 -11.42
N PHE A 93 10.74 -3.87 -10.45
CA PHE A 93 9.79 -3.61 -9.38
C PHE A 93 10.25 -2.47 -8.48
N LEU A 94 11.50 -2.52 -8.00
CA LEU A 94 12.05 -1.51 -7.09
C LEU A 94 12.08 -0.12 -7.75
N LEU A 95 12.48 -0.06 -9.03
CA LEU A 95 12.40 1.18 -9.81
C LEU A 95 10.97 1.69 -9.89
N SER A 96 9.99 0.82 -10.16
CA SER A 96 8.58 1.22 -10.25
C SER A 96 8.06 1.81 -8.93
N VAL A 97 8.47 1.25 -7.79
CA VAL A 97 8.13 1.79 -6.46
C VAL A 97 8.77 3.17 -6.24
N HIS A 98 10.04 3.35 -6.61
CA HIS A 98 10.72 4.66 -6.54
C HIS A 98 10.06 5.71 -7.44
N LEU A 99 9.63 5.32 -8.64
CA LEU A 99 8.89 6.21 -9.54
C LEU A 99 7.55 6.62 -8.92
N LEU A 100 6.79 5.69 -8.35
CA LEU A 100 5.52 6.02 -7.68
C LEU A 100 5.71 7.02 -6.54
N ALA A 101 6.75 6.86 -5.71
CA ALA A 101 7.07 7.81 -4.65
C ALA A 101 7.49 9.19 -5.22
N ASN A 102 8.38 9.22 -6.21
CA ASN A 102 8.87 10.47 -6.81
C ASN A 102 7.80 11.26 -7.56
N LEU A 103 6.85 10.57 -8.19
CA LEU A 103 5.80 11.18 -9.02
C LEU A 103 4.58 11.62 -8.20
N TYR A 104 4.51 11.30 -6.91
CA TYR A 104 3.28 11.42 -6.13
C TYR A 104 2.70 12.85 -6.09
N ASP A 105 3.57 13.87 -6.03
CA ASP A 105 3.22 15.29 -6.05
C ASP A 105 2.86 15.84 -7.44
N ASN A 106 2.96 15.00 -8.48
CA ASN A 106 2.48 15.26 -9.83
C ASN A 106 1.36 14.26 -10.16
N GLU A 107 0.19 14.49 -9.56
CA GLU A 107 -0.94 13.54 -9.61
C GLU A 107 -1.31 13.07 -11.03
N PRO A 108 -1.39 13.92 -12.08
CA PRO A 108 -1.69 13.46 -13.43
C PRO A 108 -0.68 12.42 -13.96
N VAL A 109 0.61 12.61 -13.68
CA VAL A 109 1.67 11.70 -14.12
C VAL A 109 1.69 10.44 -13.26
N PHE A 110 1.51 10.55 -11.94
CA PHE A 110 1.34 9.41 -11.03
C PHE A 110 0.22 8.49 -11.51
N ARG A 111 -0.96 9.04 -11.76
CA ARG A 111 -2.12 8.27 -12.23
C ARG A 111 -1.88 7.66 -13.61
N ALA A 112 -1.22 8.38 -14.53
CA ALA A 112 -0.84 7.83 -15.83
C ALA A 112 0.10 6.62 -15.69
N PHE A 113 1.09 6.69 -14.80
CA PHE A 113 1.98 5.58 -14.51
C PHE A 113 1.25 4.39 -13.89
N CYS A 114 0.29 4.63 -12.97
CA CYS A 114 -0.57 3.58 -12.43
C CYS A 114 -1.34 2.85 -13.54
N ARG A 115 -1.99 3.58 -14.46
CA ARG A 115 -2.73 2.99 -15.57
C ARG A 115 -1.84 2.16 -16.50
N ASP A 116 -0.65 2.66 -16.81
CA ASP A 116 0.34 1.92 -17.61
C ASP A 116 0.77 0.63 -16.90
N ASN A 117 1.04 0.70 -15.60
CA ASN A 117 1.35 -0.46 -14.78
C ASN A 117 0.23 -1.51 -14.86
N ILE A 118 -1.03 -1.11 -14.68
CA ILE A 118 -2.17 -2.04 -14.80
C ILE A 118 -2.22 -2.70 -16.18
N ARG A 119 -2.03 -1.96 -17.27
CA ARG A 119 -2.05 -2.53 -18.64
C ARG A 119 -1.03 -3.65 -18.80
N ARG A 120 0.18 -3.48 -18.25
CA ARG A 120 1.25 -4.49 -18.25
C ARG A 120 0.97 -5.73 -17.39
N HIS A 121 -0.11 -5.72 -16.62
CA HIS A 121 -0.50 -6.79 -15.69
C HIS A 121 -1.83 -7.47 -16.05
N THR A 122 -2.54 -7.00 -17.07
CA THR A 122 -3.88 -7.49 -17.46
C THR A 122 -3.94 -9.00 -17.72
N THR A 123 -2.87 -9.61 -18.24
CA THR A 123 -2.82 -11.03 -18.59
C THR A 123 -2.36 -11.93 -17.43
N LYS A 124 -2.00 -11.35 -16.28
CA LYS A 124 -1.39 -12.09 -15.16
C LYS A 124 -2.42 -12.67 -14.19
N GLY A 125 -3.71 -12.39 -14.39
CA GLY A 125 -4.78 -12.89 -13.54
C GLY A 125 -4.68 -12.42 -12.08
N ILE A 126 -4.13 -11.22 -11.86
CA ILE A 126 -3.95 -10.66 -10.51
C ILE A 126 -5.30 -10.30 -9.92
N GLU A 127 -5.59 -10.83 -8.74
CA GLU A 127 -6.81 -10.52 -7.99
C GLU A 127 -6.90 -9.01 -7.69
N PRO A 128 -8.07 -8.36 -7.86
CA PRO A 128 -8.18 -6.91 -7.72
C PRO A 128 -7.75 -6.37 -6.36
N SER A 129 -7.97 -7.15 -5.29
CA SER A 129 -7.55 -6.76 -3.93
C SER A 129 -6.03 -6.66 -3.76
N MET A 130 -5.24 -7.28 -4.65
CA MET A 130 -3.77 -7.26 -4.57
C MET A 130 -3.21 -5.84 -4.77
N TRP A 131 -3.87 -5.01 -5.58
CA TRP A 131 -3.45 -3.63 -5.86
C TRP A 131 -3.40 -2.73 -4.63
N LYS A 132 -4.20 -3.04 -3.59
CA LYS A 132 -4.09 -2.42 -2.27
C LYS A 132 -3.20 -3.22 -1.33
N LYS A 133 -3.34 -4.55 -1.28
CA LYS A 133 -2.61 -5.43 -0.32
C LYS A 133 -1.10 -5.33 -0.45
N ILE A 134 -0.58 -5.14 -1.67
CA ILE A 134 0.86 -5.07 -1.93
C ILE A 134 1.57 -4.00 -1.08
N TRP A 135 0.88 -2.92 -0.72
CA TRP A 135 1.48 -1.82 0.04
C TRP A 135 1.75 -2.18 1.50
N GLY A 136 0.88 -2.97 2.13
CA GLY A 136 1.14 -3.51 3.48
C GLY A 136 2.33 -4.50 3.48
N ILE A 137 2.43 -5.32 2.44
CA ILE A 137 3.56 -6.24 2.23
C ILE A 137 4.86 -5.44 2.01
N TRP A 138 4.80 -4.39 1.19
CA TRP A 138 5.93 -3.51 0.91
C TRP A 138 6.45 -2.82 2.18
N THR A 139 5.57 -2.23 3.00
CA THR A 139 6.00 -1.63 4.27
C THR A 139 6.54 -2.66 5.25
N GLY A 140 5.96 -3.87 5.28
CA GLY A 140 6.49 -4.97 6.08
C GLY A 140 7.89 -5.40 5.64
N PHE A 141 8.19 -5.38 4.34
CA PHE A 141 9.54 -5.58 3.82
C PHE A 141 10.48 -4.45 4.24
N LEU A 142 10.08 -3.18 4.10
CA LEU A 142 10.90 -2.04 4.52
C LEU A 142 11.26 -2.11 6.01
N GLU A 143 10.34 -2.57 6.86
CA GLU A 143 10.61 -2.77 8.29
C GLU A 143 11.70 -3.81 8.58
N THR A 144 11.95 -4.75 7.65
CA THR A 144 13.11 -5.67 7.75
C THR A 144 14.45 -4.99 7.44
N LYS A 145 14.42 -3.80 6.83
CA LYS A 145 15.59 -2.99 6.46
C LYS A 145 15.83 -1.84 7.43
N GLY A 146 14.83 -1.49 8.24
CA GLY A 146 14.92 -0.46 9.27
C GLY A 146 13.52 -0.03 9.72
N ALA A 147 13.42 0.48 10.94
CA ALA A 147 12.13 0.92 11.47
C ALA A 147 11.54 2.09 10.66
N LEU A 148 10.28 1.97 10.25
CA LEU A 148 9.52 3.07 9.65
C LEU A 148 8.89 3.96 10.72
N SER A 149 8.99 5.28 10.54
CA SER A 149 8.28 6.24 11.38
C SER A 149 6.76 6.21 11.13
N ALA A 150 5.99 6.80 12.05
CA ALA A 150 4.54 6.93 11.88
C ALA A 150 4.18 7.69 10.59
N ASP A 151 4.90 8.77 10.28
CA ASP A 151 4.69 9.56 9.06
C ASP A 151 5.03 8.76 7.79
N GLN A 152 6.09 7.94 7.81
CA GLN A 152 6.44 7.08 6.68
C GLN A 152 5.36 6.04 6.41
N LYS A 153 4.80 5.43 7.48
CA LYS A 153 3.69 4.47 7.34
C LYS A 153 2.43 5.16 6.81
N ALA A 154 2.08 6.34 7.34
CA ALA A 154 0.95 7.11 6.87
C ALA A 154 1.11 7.54 5.40
N ALA A 155 2.32 7.92 4.99
CA ALA A 155 2.64 8.29 3.62
C ALA A 155 2.49 7.09 2.65
N TRP A 156 2.99 5.91 3.02
CA TRP A 156 2.81 4.70 2.21
C TRP A 156 1.34 4.28 2.12
N GLU A 157 0.56 4.47 3.18
CA GLU A 157 -0.88 4.19 3.17
C GLU A 157 -1.63 5.14 2.23
N ALA A 158 -1.31 6.44 2.27
CA ALA A 158 -1.86 7.43 1.33
C ALA A 158 -1.51 7.09 -0.12
N LEU A 159 -0.23 6.78 -0.39
CA LEU A 159 0.24 6.36 -1.70
C LEU A 159 -0.49 5.11 -2.18
N GLY A 160 -0.58 4.08 -1.33
CA GLY A 160 -1.23 2.83 -1.66
C GLY A 160 -2.74 2.98 -1.91
N THR A 161 -3.40 3.90 -1.20
CA THR A 161 -4.81 4.24 -1.43
C THR A 161 -5.01 4.87 -2.81
N ARG A 162 -4.27 5.94 -3.14
CA ARG A 162 -4.38 6.59 -4.45
C ARG A 162 -4.02 5.64 -5.60
N PHE A 163 -2.97 4.84 -5.42
CA PHE A 163 -2.59 3.82 -6.38
C PHE A 163 -3.73 2.82 -6.62
N ASN A 164 -4.35 2.31 -5.55
CA ASN A 164 -5.45 1.37 -5.67
C ASN A 164 -6.68 2.00 -6.34
N GLU A 165 -7.07 3.22 -5.95
CA GLU A 165 -8.18 3.96 -6.60
C GLU A 165 -8.00 4.02 -8.11
N GLU A 166 -6.83 4.44 -8.59
CA GLU A 166 -6.54 4.52 -10.02
C GLU A 166 -6.49 3.13 -10.67
N SER A 167 -5.99 2.13 -9.93
CA SER A 167 -5.92 0.75 -10.39
C SER A 167 -7.30 0.16 -10.64
N GLN A 168 -8.23 0.32 -9.68
CA GLN A 168 -9.61 -0.14 -9.83
C GLN A 168 -10.31 0.58 -10.97
N ALA A 169 -10.17 1.92 -11.06
CA ALA A 169 -10.73 2.69 -12.17
C ALA A 169 -10.24 2.21 -13.54
N GLN A 170 -8.95 1.88 -13.66
CA GLN A 170 -8.38 1.36 -14.89
C GLN A 170 -8.86 -0.07 -15.21
N LEU A 171 -9.03 -0.94 -14.21
CA LEU A 171 -9.57 -2.28 -14.39
C LEU A 171 -11.02 -2.22 -14.88
N THR A 172 -11.86 -1.38 -14.26
CA THR A 172 -13.24 -1.14 -14.70
C THR A 172 -13.27 -0.67 -16.15
N LYS A 173 -12.42 0.29 -16.53
CA LYS A 173 -12.33 0.79 -17.92
C LYS A 173 -11.94 -0.30 -18.93
N LEU A 174 -11.16 -1.30 -18.50
CA LEU A 174 -10.73 -2.42 -19.34
C LEU A 174 -11.73 -3.59 -19.35
N GLY A 175 -12.84 -3.51 -18.60
CA GLY A 175 -13.78 -4.62 -18.45
C GLY A 175 -13.19 -5.82 -17.68
N LEU A 176 -12.21 -5.57 -16.81
CA LEU A 176 -11.54 -6.59 -15.99
C LEU A 176 -12.13 -6.64 -14.57
N PRO A 177 -11.91 -7.74 -13.82
CA PRO A 177 -12.29 -7.81 -12.41
C PRO A 177 -11.76 -6.60 -11.62
N HIS A 178 -12.59 -6.03 -10.76
CA HIS A 178 -12.32 -4.86 -9.92
C HIS A 178 -13.06 -5.00 -8.58
N ALA A 179 -12.65 -4.22 -7.58
CA ALA A 179 -13.22 -4.22 -6.22
C ALA A 179 -13.68 -2.82 -5.80
#